data_AF-A0A7Z2VPW8-F1
#
_entry.id   AF-A0A7Z2VPW8-F1
#
_cell.length_a   1.000
_cell.length_b   1.000
_cell.length_c   1.000
_cell.angle_alpha   90.00
_cell.angle_beta   90.00
_cell.angle_gamma   90.00
#
_symmetry.space_group_name_H-M   'P 1'
#
loop_
_entity.id
_entity.type
_entity.pdbx_description
1 polymer ?
#
loop_
_entity_poly.entity_id
_entity_poly.type
_entity_poly.pdbx_seq_one_letter_code
_entity_poly.pdbx_strand_id
1 'polypeptide(L)'
;MKTEREHYKTKLDEELGRMRFTKEAEVLGLAHPRTWRQKWSALWNKEIEVSLLPLGMSMAVIIAIMAVVQVRNSEISDETRQGDQRQLIEAGGNTYWKDQYERAVASLEGDPQG
;
A
#
# COMPACT_ATOMS: atom_id res chain seq x y z
N MET A 1 26.64 -23.00 42.90
CA MET A 1 26.46 -22.47 41.54
C MET A 1 26.71 -20.95 41.40
N LYS A 2 26.33 -20.07 42.35
CA LYS A 2 26.72 -18.64 42.29
C LYS A 2 28.24 -18.41 42.43
N THR A 3 28.89 -19.19 43.29
CA THR A 3 30.30 -19.04 43.68
C THR A 3 31.30 -19.33 42.55
N GLU A 4 31.03 -20.33 41.70
CA GLU A 4 31.89 -20.63 40.55
C GLU A 4 31.82 -19.51 39.50
N ARG A 5 30.63 -19.00 39.21
CA ARG A 5 30.44 -17.93 38.24
C ARG A 5 31.18 -16.66 38.64
N GLU A 6 31.20 -16.33 39.92
CA GLU A 6 31.96 -15.20 40.47
C GLU A 6 33.47 -15.43 40.32
N HIS A 7 33.96 -16.63 40.64
CA HIS A 7 35.37 -16.99 40.48
C HIS A 7 35.85 -16.90 39.02
N TYR A 8 35.07 -17.42 38.07
CA TYR A 8 35.39 -17.30 36.65
C TYR A 8 35.39 -15.86 36.16
N LYS A 9 34.46 -15.03 36.64
CA LYS A 9 34.39 -13.61 36.29
C LYS A 9 35.65 -12.86 36.74
N THR A 10 36.08 -13.06 37.99
CA THR A 10 37.27 -12.41 38.53
C THR A 10 38.53 -12.79 37.75
N LYS A 11 38.70 -14.07 37.42
CA LYS A 11 39.84 -14.52 36.61
C LYS A 11 39.86 -13.90 35.22
N LEU A 12 38.69 -13.81 34.59
CA LEU A 12 38.56 -13.24 33.25
C LEU A 12 38.85 -11.73 33.25
N ASP A 13 38.40 -11.00 34.28
CA ASP A 13 38.69 -9.57 34.44
C ASP A 13 40.19 -9.32 34.66
N GLU A 14 40.90 -10.21 35.35
CA GLU A 14 42.34 -10.13 35.56
C GLU A 14 43.13 -10.41 34.26
N GLU A 15 42.70 -11.40 33.48
CA GLU A 15 43.31 -11.74 32.19
C GLU A 15 43.05 -10.66 31.14
N LEU A 16 41.82 -10.15 31.06
CA LEU A 16 41.38 -9.17 30.06
C LEU A 16 41.64 -7.72 30.47
N GLY A 17 41.91 -7.41 31.75
CA GLY A 17 42.19 -6.05 32.21
C GLY A 17 43.41 -5.39 31.55
N ARG A 18 44.30 -6.19 30.94
CA ARG A 18 45.43 -5.74 30.13
C ARG A 18 45.07 -5.47 28.66
N MET A 19 43.91 -5.93 28.18
CA MET A 19 43.41 -5.70 26.83
C MET A 19 42.40 -4.56 26.84
N ARG A 20 42.67 -3.52 26.06
CA ARG A 20 41.76 -2.38 25.93
C ARG A 20 40.94 -2.54 24.67
N PHE A 21 39.69 -2.96 24.81
CA PHE A 21 38.76 -3.05 23.68
C PHE A 21 38.33 -1.65 23.26
N THR A 22 38.77 -1.20 22.09
CA THR A 22 38.46 0.13 21.56
C THR A 22 37.13 0.20 20.80
N LYS A 23 36.57 -0.96 20.42
CA LYS A 23 35.38 -1.10 19.58
C LYS A 23 34.21 -1.81 20.26
N GLU A 24 34.19 -1.84 21.59
CA GLU A 24 33.15 -2.53 22.37
C GLU A 24 31.74 -2.08 21.98
N ALA A 25 31.52 -0.77 21.84
CA ALA A 25 30.23 -0.22 21.43
C ALA A 25 29.81 -0.62 20.00
N GLU A 26 30.77 -0.76 19.09
CA GLU A 26 30.53 -1.17 17.70
C GLU A 26 30.11 -2.66 17.64
N VAL A 27 30.84 -3.52 18.36
CA VAL A 27 30.56 -4.97 18.43
C VAL A 27 29.24 -5.24 19.15
N LEU A 28 28.96 -4.54 20.26
CA LEU A 28 27.67 -4.66 20.95
C LEU A 28 26.50 -4.16 20.09
N GLY A 29 26.71 -3.12 19.28
CA GLY A 29 25.72 -2.63 18.32
C GLY A 29 25.40 -3.64 17.21
N LEU A 30 26.39 -4.41 16.76
CA LEU A 30 26.24 -5.51 15.80
C LEU A 30 25.55 -6.74 16.41
N ALA A 31 25.95 -7.14 17.63
CA ALA A 31 25.45 -8.35 18.27
C ALA A 31 24.06 -8.18 18.94
N HIS A 32 23.70 -6.96 19.33
CA HIS A 32 22.41 -6.64 19.95
C HIS A 32 21.93 -5.25 19.49
N PRO A 33 21.25 -5.14 18.34
CA PRO A 33 20.70 -3.86 17.89
C PRO A 33 19.62 -3.38 18.86
N ARG A 34 19.91 -2.27 19.56
CA ARG A 34 19.06 -1.73 20.66
C ARG A 34 17.94 -0.83 20.17
N THR A 35 17.99 -0.37 18.92
CA THR A 35 17.04 0.62 18.38
C THR A 35 16.43 0.18 17.06
N TRP A 36 15.19 0.61 16.81
CA TRP A 36 14.47 0.31 15.56
C TRP A 36 15.24 0.77 14.32
N ARG A 37 15.86 1.96 14.37
CA ARG A 37 16.75 2.46 13.30
C ARG A 37 17.92 1.51 13.01
N GLN A 38 18.56 0.96 14.04
CA GLN A 38 19.65 -0.01 13.86
C GLN A 38 19.16 -1.35 13.28
N LYS A 39 17.91 -1.76 13.57
CA LYS A 39 17.31 -2.94 12.94
C LYS A 39 17.05 -2.73 11.45
N TRP A 40 16.55 -1.57 11.05
CA TRP A 40 16.35 -1.22 9.64
C TRP A 40 17.67 -1.09 8.88
N SER A 41 18.69 -0.47 9.47
CA SER A 41 20.02 -0.42 8.86
C SER A 41 20.66 -1.80 8.77
N ALA A 42 20.44 -2.69 9.75
CA ALA A 42 20.92 -4.07 9.70
C ALA A 42 20.19 -4.91 8.63
N LEU A 43 18.90 -4.64 8.39
CA LEU A 43 18.17 -5.24 7.28
C LEU A 43 18.73 -4.79 5.92
N TRP A 44 19.05 -3.51 5.79
CA TRP A 44 19.70 -2.95 4.59
C TRP A 44 21.14 -3.40 4.39
N ASN A 45 21.87 -3.69 5.47
CA ASN A 45 23.28 -4.09 5.43
C ASN A 45 23.47 -5.61 5.26
N LYS A 46 22.45 -6.42 5.55
CA LYS A 46 22.42 -7.79 5.01
C LYS A 46 22.25 -7.66 3.52
N GLU A 47 23.11 -8.35 2.77
CA GLU A 47 23.00 -8.55 1.33
C GLU A 47 21.60 -9.05 0.99
N ILE A 48 20.65 -8.13 0.81
CA ILE A 48 19.31 -8.49 0.37
C ILE A 48 19.50 -8.81 -1.10
N GLU A 49 19.75 -10.08 -1.41
CA GLU A 49 19.50 -10.64 -2.73
C GLU A 49 17.98 -10.58 -2.95
N VAL A 50 17.47 -9.37 -3.20
CA VAL A 50 16.07 -9.18 -3.55
C VAL A 50 15.93 -9.85 -4.92
N SER A 51 15.33 -11.02 -4.94
CA SER A 51 15.03 -11.68 -6.19
C SER A 51 14.18 -10.71 -7.03
N LEU A 52 14.67 -10.35 -8.22
CA LEU A 52 14.04 -9.32 -9.04
C LEU A 52 12.63 -9.72 -9.50
N LEU A 53 12.39 -11.03 -9.62
CA LEU A 53 11.11 -11.60 -10.05
C LEU A 53 9.94 -11.20 -9.13
N PRO A 54 9.95 -11.54 -7.82
CA PRO A 54 8.83 -11.20 -6.94
C PRO A 54 8.65 -9.68 -6.80
N LEU A 55 9.74 -8.91 -6.80
CA LEU A 55 9.66 -7.45 -6.75
C LEU A 55 8.98 -6.88 -8.02
N GLY A 56 9.42 -7.33 -9.19
CA GLY A 56 8.86 -6.91 -10.47
C GLY A 56 7.39 -7.29 -10.61
N MET A 57 7.00 -8.51 -10.21
CA MET A 57 5.60 -8.94 -10.20
C MET A 57 4.74 -8.06 -9.28
N SER A 58 5.21 -7.78 -8.06
CA SER A 58 4.48 -6.92 -7.13
C SER A 58 4.27 -5.51 -7.69
N MET A 59 5.30 -4.94 -8.33
CA MET A 59 5.25 -3.62 -8.95
C MET A 59 4.28 -3.59 -10.14
N ALA A 60 4.33 -4.61 -11.00
CA ALA A 60 3.44 -4.75 -12.15
C ALA A 60 1.97 -4.86 -11.72
N VAL A 61 1.68 -5.61 -10.65
CA VAL A 61 0.33 -5.72 -10.08
C VAL A 61 -0.16 -4.36 -9.57
N ILE A 62 0.68 -3.62 -8.84
CA ILE A 62 0.32 -2.28 -8.34
C ILE A 62 0.01 -1.33 -9.51
N ILE A 63 0.86 -1.33 -10.55
CA ILE A 63 0.65 -0.50 -11.74
C ILE A 63 -0.65 -0.89 -12.46
N ALA A 64 -0.92 -2.19 -12.60
CA ALA A 64 -2.15 -2.68 -13.22
C ALA A 64 -3.40 -2.23 -12.44
N ILE A 65 -3.37 -2.31 -11.11
CA ILE A 65 -4.46 -1.82 -10.25
C ILE A 65 -4.66 -0.31 -10.44
N MET A 66 -3.57 0.47 -10.43
CA MET A 66 -3.65 1.92 -10.66
C MET A 66 -4.24 2.25 -12.03
N ALA A 67 -3.83 1.54 -13.07
CA ALA A 67 -4.35 1.73 -14.42
C ALA A 67 -5.86 1.46 -14.49
N VAL A 68 -6.34 0.36 -13.88
CA VAL A 68 -7.77 0.03 -13.82
C VAL A 68 -8.56 1.10 -13.05
N VAL A 69 -8.06 1.55 -11.90
CA VAL A 69 -8.70 2.61 -11.11
C VAL A 69 -8.77 3.91 -11.90
N GLN A 70 -7.72 4.26 -12.63
CA GLN A 70 -7.67 5.50 -13.42
C GLN A 70 -8.64 5.47 -14.60
N VAL A 71 -8.73 4.36 -15.32
CA VAL A 71 -9.73 4.18 -16.40
C VAL A 71 -11.15 4.29 -15.84
N ARG A 72 -11.45 3.56 -14.75
CA ARG A 72 -12.78 3.59 -14.13
C ARG A 72 -13.20 4.98 -13.63
N ASN A 73 -12.28 5.74 -13.04
CA ASN A 73 -12.57 7.11 -12.62
C ASN A 73 -12.77 8.07 -13.80
N SER A 74 -12.14 7.80 -14.95
CA SER A 74 -12.30 8.61 -16.16
C SER A 74 -13.68 8.39 -16.78
N GLU A 75 -14.17 7.15 -16.83
CA GLU A 75 -15.51 6.82 -17.34
C GLU A 75 -16.64 7.41 -16.46
N ILE A 76 -16.48 7.39 -15.13
CA ILE A 76 -17.47 7.99 -14.21
C ILE A 76 -17.54 9.52 -14.37
N SER A 77 -16.44 10.16 -14.75
CA SER A 77 -16.38 11.63 -14.88
C SER A 77 -17.13 12.15 -16.11
N ASP A 78 -17.25 11.35 -17.17
CA ASP A 78 -18.03 11.72 -18.37
C ASP A 78 -19.53 11.47 -18.18
N GLU A 79 -19.95 10.40 -17.50
CA GLU A 79 -21.38 10.17 -17.21
C GLU A 79 -21.95 11.14 -16.15
N THR A 80 -21.12 11.58 -15.19
CA THR A 80 -21.60 12.47 -14.12
C THR A 80 -21.88 13.90 -14.61
N ARG A 81 -21.24 14.34 -15.72
CA ARG A 81 -21.55 15.64 -16.35
C ARG A 81 -22.89 15.68 -17.08
N GLN A 82 -23.44 14.53 -17.46
CA GLN A 82 -24.78 14.42 -18.05
C GLN A 82 -25.89 14.17 -16.99
N GLY A 83 -25.51 13.88 -15.74
CA GLY A 83 -26.43 13.51 -14.66
C GLY A 83 -27.04 14.67 -13.87
N ASP A 84 -26.49 15.88 -13.94
CA ASP A 84 -26.83 16.98 -13.02
C ASP A 84 -28.14 17.73 -13.37
N GLN A 85 -28.83 17.31 -14.44
CA GLN A 85 -30.15 17.87 -14.83
C GLN A 85 -31.20 16.80 -15.09
N ARG A 86 -31.04 15.59 -14.52
CA ARG A 86 -32.09 14.57 -14.60
C ARG A 86 -33.28 15.00 -13.74
N GLN A 87 -34.30 15.57 -14.38
CA GLN A 87 -35.56 15.95 -13.75
C GLN A 87 -36.54 14.77 -13.81
N LEU A 88 -37.23 14.52 -12.70
CA LEU A 88 -38.35 13.58 -12.64
C LEU A 88 -39.62 14.31 -13.09
N ILE A 89 -40.42 13.66 -13.92
CA ILE A 89 -41.73 14.14 -14.35
C ILE A 89 -42.79 13.08 -14.08
N GLU A 90 -44.03 13.51 -13.87
CA GLU A 90 -45.17 12.61 -13.72
C GLU A 90 -46.01 12.63 -15.00
N ALA A 91 -46.23 11.46 -15.60
CA ALA A 91 -47.04 11.30 -16.80
C ALA A 91 -47.91 10.05 -16.65
N GLY A 92 -49.21 10.16 -16.93
CA GLY A 92 -50.13 9.01 -16.85
C GLY A 92 -50.20 8.32 -15.47
N GLY A 93 -49.95 9.05 -14.39
CA GLY A 93 -49.94 8.52 -13.02
C GLY A 93 -48.70 7.71 -12.64
N ASN A 94 -47.64 7.75 -13.45
CA ASN A 94 -46.36 7.13 -13.14
C ASN A 94 -45.21 8.15 -13.29
N THR A 95 -44.14 7.95 -12.53
CA THR A 95 -42.99 8.88 -12.50
C THR A 95 -41.89 8.39 -13.44
N TYR A 96 -41.46 9.26 -14.35
CA TYR A 96 -40.44 8.98 -15.35
C TYR A 96 -39.30 9.99 -15.27
N TRP A 97 -38.13 9.58 -15.76
CA TRP A 97 -37.05 10.51 -16.05
C TRP A 97 -37.38 11.30 -17.32
N LYS A 98 -37.29 12.63 -17.26
CA LYS A 98 -37.68 13.54 -18.34
C LYS A 98 -37.02 13.20 -19.68
N ASP A 99 -35.71 12.95 -19.65
CA ASP A 99 -34.89 12.63 -20.83
C ASP A 99 -35.29 11.30 -21.49
N GLN A 100 -35.68 10.32 -20.68
CA GLN A 100 -36.16 9.02 -21.16
C GLN A 100 -37.56 9.14 -21.78
N TYR A 101 -38.44 9.92 -21.14
CA TYR A 101 -39.80 10.15 -21.61
C TYR A 101 -39.83 10.92 -22.93
N GLU A 102 -39.09 12.03 -23.03
CA GLU A 102 -38.99 12.83 -24.26
C GLU A 102 -38.43 12.00 -25.42
N ARG A 103 -37.43 11.15 -25.16
CA ARG A 103 -36.86 10.24 -26.17
C ARG A 103 -37.87 9.20 -26.66
N ALA A 104 -38.66 8.62 -25.75
CA ALA A 104 -39.69 7.66 -26.10
C ALA A 104 -40.81 8.32 -26.92
N VAL A 105 -41.27 9.51 -26.54
CA VAL A 105 -42.27 10.27 -27.29
C VAL A 105 -41.76 10.66 -28.68
N ALA A 106 -40.55 11.20 -28.78
CA ALA A 106 -39.95 11.56 -30.07
C ALA A 106 -39.77 10.35 -30.99
N SER A 107 -39.49 9.16 -30.44
CA SER A 107 -39.41 7.92 -31.23
C SER A 107 -40.76 7.45 -31.76
N LEU A 108 -41.86 7.77 -31.06
CA LEU A 108 -43.23 7.44 -31.48
C LEU A 108 -43.78 8.47 -32.47
N GLU A 109 -43.44 9.75 -32.31
CA GLU A 109 -43.84 10.82 -33.24
C GLU A 109 -43.06 10.76 -34.57
N GLY A 110 -41.85 10.21 -34.55
CA GLY A 110 -40.99 10.02 -35.74
C GLY A 110 -41.38 8.84 -36.63
N ASP A 111 -42.38 8.03 -36.24
CA ASP A 111 -42.88 6.90 -37.03
C ASP A 111 -44.27 7.23 -37.62
N PRO A 112 -44.34 7.88 -38.81
CA PRO A 112 -45.60 8.12 -39.46
C PRO A 112 -46.06 6.85 -40.18
N GLN A 113 -46.63 5.90 -39.44
CA GLN A 113 -47.78 5.04 -39.82
C GLN A 113 -47.79 3.70 -39.08
N GLY A 114 -48.83 3.52 -38.27
CA GLY A 114 -49.85 2.52 -38.59
C GLY A 114 -51.11 3.24 -39.01
#